data_AF-A0A2P4QJX7-F1
#
_entry.id   AF-A0A2P4QJX7-F1
#
_cell.length_a   1.000
_cell.length_b   1.000
_cell.length_c   1.000
_cell.angle_alpha   90.00
_cell.angle_beta   90.00
_cell.angle_gamma   90.00
#
_symmetry.space_group_name_H-M   'P 1'
#
loop_
_entity.id
_entity.type
_entity.pdbx_description
1 polymer ?
#
loop_
_entity_poly.entity_id
_entity_poly.type
_entity_poly.pdbx_seq_one_letter_code
_entity_poly.pdbx_strand_id
1 'polypeptide(L)' 'WEISFGQPPFMNYEHDYIFAIDIIDGIRPKIVSEIPLEYKSLMEQCWDANLLKRPDTNTLHNKIIEIKSYYQN' A
#
# COMPACT_ATOMS: atom_id res chain seq x y z
N TRP A 1 -0.19 -4.80 0.43
CA TRP A 1 -0.32 -4.82 1.90
C TRP A 1 -0.63 -6.22 2.40
N GLU A 2 -1.80 -6.80 2.13
CA GLU A 2 -2.19 -8.12 2.67
C GLU A 2 -1.15 -9.22 2.42
N ILE A 3 -0.61 -9.30 1.20
CA ILE A 3 0.46 -10.26 0.84
C ILE A 3 1.69 -10.14 1.76
N SER A 4 2.04 -8.92 2.17
CA SER A 4 3.22 -8.65 3.01
C SER A 4 3.00 -8.90 4.50
N PHE A 5 1.75 -8.79 4.97
CA PHE A 5 1.41 -8.83 6.40
C PHE A 5 0.57 -10.06 6.79
N GLY A 6 0.10 -10.86 5.83
CA GLY A 6 -0.63 -12.11 6.07
C GLY A 6 -2.02 -11.93 6.69
N GLN A 7 -2.56 -10.72 6.68
CA GLN A 7 -3.85 -10.38 7.29
C GLN A 7 -4.55 -9.25 6.50
N PRO A 8 -5.85 -9.00 6.71
CA PRO A 8 -6.57 -7.84 6.15
C PRO A 8 -6.17 -6.52 6.82
N PRO A 9 -6.12 -5.39 6.07
CA PRO A 9 -5.85 -4.09 6.67
C PRO A 9 -7.02 -3.72 7.59
N PHE A 10 -6.70 -3.04 8.69
CA PHE A 10 -7.71 -2.53 9.63
C PHE A 10 -8.62 -3.59 10.24
N MET A 11 -8.15 -4.83 10.44
CA MET A 11 -8.92 -5.92 11.05
C MET A 11 -9.57 -5.56 12.41
N ASN A 12 -8.98 -4.61 13.13
CA ASN A 12 -9.45 -4.17 14.45
C ASN A 12 -10.38 -2.94 14.40
N TYR A 13 -10.80 -2.49 13.22
CA TYR A 13 -11.70 -1.34 13.05
C TYR A 13 -13.11 -1.83 12.73
N GLU A 14 -14.12 -1.12 13.24
CA GLU A 14 -15.49 -1.31 12.76
C GLU A 14 -15.61 -0.74 11.35
N HIS A 15 -16.22 -1.51 10.44
CA HIS A 15 -16.38 -1.12 9.04
C HIS A 15 -17.67 -0.29 8.85
N ASP A 16 -17.73 0.85 9.50
CA ASP A 16 -18.88 1.77 9.48
C ASP A 16 -18.59 3.08 8.72
N TYR A 17 -19.55 4.01 8.76
CA TYR A 17 -19.41 5.29 8.07
C TYR A 17 -18.36 6.20 8.71
N ILE A 18 -18.12 6.07 10.02
CA ILE A 18 -17.11 6.85 10.75
C ILE A 18 -15.73 6.44 10.23
N PHE A 19 -15.50 5.13 10.11
CA PHE A 19 -14.26 4.62 9.58
C PHE A 19 -14.04 4.99 8.10
N ALA A 20 -15.10 5.05 7.30
CA ALA A 20 -15.00 5.55 5.93
C ALA A 20 -14.54 7.02 5.87
N ILE A 21 -15.03 7.87 6.79
CA ILE A 21 -14.58 9.27 6.92
C ILE A 21 -13.10 9.30 7.33
N ASP A 22 -12.68 8.49 8.29
CA ASP A 22 -11.28 8.40 8.71
C ASP A 22 -10.33 8.06 7.54
N ILE A 23 -10.73 7.16 6.63
CA ILE A 23 -9.96 6.85 5.42
C ILE A 23 -9.86 8.06 4.49
N ILE A 24 -10.96 8.81 4.32
CA ILE A 24 -10.98 10.03 3.52
C ILE A 24 -10.04 11.08 4.13
N ASP A 25 -10.02 11.20 5.46
CA ASP A 25 -9.17 12.10 6.23
C ASP A 25 -7.70 11.65 6.30
N GLY A 26 -7.38 10.49 5.73
CA GLY A 26 -6.01 10.08 5.47
C GLY A 26 -5.51 8.91 6.33
N ILE A 27 -6.37 8.22 7.07
CA ILE A 27 -5.98 6.95 7.71
C ILE A 27 -5.52 5.97 6.63
N ARG A 28 -4.32 5.41 6.82
CA ARG A 28 -3.72 4.38 5.95
C ARG A 28 -3.20 3.20 6.78
N PRO A 29 -3.10 2.00 6.19
CA PRO A 29 -2.53 0.86 6.90
C PRO A 29 -1.11 1.16 7.38
N LYS A 30 -0.83 0.89 8.66
CA LYS A 30 0.52 1.03 9.21
C LYS A 30 1.45 -0.03 8.61
N ILE A 31 2.67 0.38 8.29
CA ILE A 31 3.72 -0.51 7.80
C ILE A 31 4.69 -0.72 8.97
N VAL A 32 4.60 -1.88 9.62
CA VAL A 32 5.31 -2.20 10.88
C VAL A 32 6.44 -3.24 10.70
N SER A 33 6.66 -3.72 9.48
CA SER A 33 7.64 -4.76 9.16
C SER A 33 8.78 -4.20 8.30
N GLU A 34 9.94 -4.84 8.35
CA GLU A 34 11.10 -4.59 7.47
C GLU A 34 10.85 -5.15 6.06
N ILE A 35 9.84 -4.61 5.37
CA ILE A 35 9.70 -4.82 3.93
C ILE A 35 10.71 -3.94 3.17
N PRO A 36 11.11 -4.33 1.95
CA PRO A 36 11.86 -3.48 1.04
C PRO A 36 11.35 -2.05 0.98
N LEU A 37 12.25 -1.06 1.06
CA LEU A 37 11.89 0.36 1.10
C LEU A 37 11.14 0.78 -0.18
N GLU A 38 11.54 0.21 -1.31
CA GLU A 38 10.92 0.39 -2.62
C GLU A 38 9.48 -0.13 -2.62
N TYR A 39 9.24 -1.28 -1.97
CA TYR A 39 7.90 -1.85 -1.85
C TYR A 39 7.03 -1.03 -0.90
N LYS A 40 7.60 -0.54 0.20
CA LYS A 40 6.94 0.42 1.11
C LYS A 40 6.49 1.66 0.33
N SER A 41 7.41 2.31 -0.37
CA SER A 41 7.13 3.52 -1.14
C SER A 41 6.08 3.27 -2.23
N LEU A 42 6.13 2.12 -2.89
CA LEU A 42 5.16 1.75 -3.91
C LEU A 42 3.74 1.55 -3.33
N MET A 43 3.61 0.86 -2.19
CA MET A 43 2.32 0.77 -1.50
C MET A 43 1.80 2.14 -1.08
N GLU A 44 2.68 3.01 -0.59
CA GLU A 44 2.34 4.38 -0.21
C GLU A 44 1.83 5.22 -1.39
N GLN A 45 2.47 5.10 -2.56
CA GLN A 45 2.03 5.76 -3.80
C GLN A 45 0.65 5.27 -4.26
N CYS A 46 0.34 3.98 -4.14
CA CYS A 46 -0.94 3.40 -4.58
C CYS A 46 -2.16 4.00 -3.87
N TRP A 47 -2.01 4.44 -2.62
CA TRP A 47 -3.10 5.03 -1.83
C TRP A 47 -2.86 6.51 -1.48
N ASP A 48 -2.02 7.20 -2.26
CA ASP A 48 -1.80 8.65 -2.12
C ASP A 48 -3.14 9.41 -2.28
N ALA A 49 -3.33 10.47 -1.49
CA ALA A 49 -4.52 11.30 -1.57
C ALA A 49 -4.61 12.04 -2.92
N ASN A 50 -3.46 12.41 -3.49
CA ASN A 50 -3.38 12.99 -4.82
C ASN A 50 -3.43 11.90 -5.88
N LEU A 51 -4.51 11.88 -6.67
CA LEU A 51 -4.73 10.93 -7.76
C LEU A 51 -3.58 10.91 -8.79
N LEU A 52 -2.93 12.06 -9.04
CA LEU A 52 -1.84 12.17 -10.02
C LEU A 52 -0.55 11.46 -9.56
N LYS A 53 -0.42 11.16 -8.27
CA LYS A 53 0.72 10.42 -7.73
C LYS A 53 0.51 8.91 -7.73
N ARG A 54 -0.73 8.45 -7.95
CA ARG A 54 -1.03 7.02 -7.99
C ARG A 54 -0.51 6.44 -9.30
N PRO A 55 0.24 5.32 -9.25
CA PRO A 55 0.64 4.64 -10.47
C PRO A 55 -0.60 4.02 -11.14
N ASP A 56 -0.64 4.06 -12.47
CA ASP A 56 -1.53 3.18 -13.23
C ASP A 56 -1.07 1.71 -13.09
N THR A 57 -1.91 0.80 -13.58
CA THR A 57 -1.67 -0.65 -13.46
C THR A 57 -0.41 -1.11 -14.18
N ASN A 58 -0.07 -0.52 -15.34
CA ASN A 58 1.14 -0.88 -16.09
C ASN A 58 2.40 -0.39 -15.36
N THR A 59 2.38 0.86 -14.88
CA THR A 59 3.45 1.44 -14.06
C THR A 59 3.68 0.63 -12.78
N LEU A 60 2.60 0.26 -12.08
CA LEU A 60 2.66 -0.58 -10.88
C LEU A 60 3.27 -1.95 -11.18
N HIS A 61 2.84 -2.60 -12.27
CA HIS A 61 3.35 -3.90 -12.68
C HIS A 61 4.86 -3.87 -12.97
N ASN A 62 5.31 -2.86 -13.73
CA ASN A 62 6.72 -2.69 -14.07
C ASN A 62 7.57 -2.49 -12.81
N LYS A 63 7.15 -1.63 -11.87
CA LYS A 63 7.86 -1.41 -10.61
C LYS A 63 7.95 -2.69 -9.76
N ILE A 64 6.89 -3.51 -9.73
CA ILE A 64 6.92 -4.80 -9.01
C ILE A 64 7.94 -5.75 -9.64
N ILE A 65 8.01 -5.82 -10.99
CA ILE A 65 9.00 -6.65 -11.69
C ILE A 65 10.42 -6.18 -11.38
N GLU A 66 10.66 -4.87 -11.41
CA GLU A 66 11.96 -4.27 -11.11
C GLU A 66 12.42 -4.64 -9.69
N ILE A 67 11.56 -4.42 -8.70
CA ILE A 67 11.83 -4.80 -7.30
C ILE A 67 12.12 -6.29 -7.20
N LYS A 68 11.29 -7.14 -7.82
CA LYS A 68 11.48 -8.59 -7.83
C LYS A 68 12.84 -8.98 -8.40
N SER A 69 13.27 -8.35 -9.49
CA SER A 69 14.56 -8.64 -10.13
C SER A 69 15.75 -8.34 -9.23
N TYR A 70 15.65 -7.30 -8.38
CA TYR A 70 16.72 -6.92 -7.46
C TYR A 70 16.92 -7.95 -6.34
N TYR A 71 15.84 -8.55 -5.84
CA TYR A 71 15.88 -9.54 -4.74
C TYR A 71 16.03 -11.00 -5.19
N GLN A 72 15.98 -11.27 -6.50
CA GLN A 72 16.15 -12.60 -7.08
C GLN A 72 17.55 -12.87 -7.63
N ASN A 73 18.40 -11.84 -7.67
CA ASN A 73 19.83 -11.94 -7.98
C ASN A 73 20.65 -12.05 -6.69
#